data_AF-A0A972KY39-F1
#
_entry.id   AF-A0A972KY39-F1
#
_cell.length_a   1.000
_cell.length_b   1.000
_cell.length_c   1.000
_cell.angle_alpha   90.00
_cell.angle_beta   90.00
_cell.angle_gamma   90.00
#
_symmetry.space_group_name_H-M   'P 1'
#
loop_
_entity.id
_entity.type
_entity.pdbx_description
1 polymer ?
#
loop_
_entity_poly.entity_id
_entity_poly.type
_entity_poly.pdbx_seq_one_letter_code
_entity_poly.pdbx_strand_id
1 'polypeptide(L)'
;MRKATLFLFLLSCNPAFSDSIQKWTDASGQIHYGDTPPSTASIQQRIEIHSNFDESAYEEAMKRNSALYEEVRQIEKREKDQARTAEKRLDDYLKSLDRKNRESERSKAKKHRSRERERNRVSIKLRRSKPSRARTEKKKSLKIY
;
A
#
# COMPACT_ATOMS: atom_id res chain seq x y z
N MET A 1 -10.03 15.75 73.52
CA MET A 1 -10.00 16.02 72.06
C MET A 1 -9.48 14.83 71.23
N ARG A 2 -8.41 14.12 71.62
CA ARG A 2 -7.88 12.94 70.88
C ARG A 2 -8.84 11.75 70.73
N LYS A 3 -9.75 11.53 71.69
CA LYS A 3 -10.76 10.44 71.61
C LYS A 3 -11.86 10.71 70.58
N ALA A 4 -12.19 11.98 70.32
CA ALA A 4 -13.19 12.37 69.31
C ALA A 4 -12.64 12.20 67.88
N THR A 5 -11.34 12.43 67.68
CA THR A 5 -10.67 12.23 66.39
C THR A 5 -10.59 10.75 66.00
N LEU A 6 -10.38 9.86 66.98
CA LEU A 6 -10.38 8.41 66.75
C LEU A 6 -11.77 7.87 66.38
N PHE A 7 -12.82 8.46 66.96
CA PHE A 7 -14.21 8.10 66.65
C PHE A 7 -14.63 8.55 65.25
N LEU A 8 -14.16 9.72 64.79
CA LEU A 8 -14.37 10.20 63.41
C LEU A 8 -13.64 9.34 62.38
N PHE A 9 -12.42 8.87 62.70
CA PHE A 9 -11.63 8.02 61.80
C PHE A 9 -12.21 6.61 61.63
N LEU A 10 -12.86 6.09 62.68
CA LEU A 10 -13.55 4.80 62.61
C LEU A 10 -14.86 4.88 61.81
N LEU A 11 -15.52 6.05 61.75
CA LEU A 11 -16.73 6.26 60.96
C LEU A 11 -16.47 6.35 59.44
N SER A 12 -15.23 6.68 59.02
CA SER A 12 -14.88 6.76 57.59
C SER A 12 -14.57 5.42 56.93
N CYS A 13 -14.34 4.35 57.72
CA CYS A 13 -14.17 3.00 57.19
C CYS A 13 -15.52 2.27 57.15
N ASN A 14 -16.42 2.72 56.27
CA ASN A 14 -17.68 2.03 56.03
C ASN A 14 -17.48 1.04 54.86
N PRO A 15 -17.39 -0.29 55.09
CA PRO A 15 -17.23 -1.28 54.03
C PRO A 15 -18.50 -1.50 53.18
N ALA A 16 -19.47 -0.58 53.27
CA ALA A 16 -20.81 -0.73 52.68
C ALA A 16 -20.83 -0.64 51.14
N PHE A 17 -19.70 -0.36 50.49
CA PHE A 17 -19.55 -0.37 49.04
C PHE A 17 -18.84 -1.66 48.61
N SER A 18 -19.53 -2.79 48.72
CA SER A 18 -19.12 -4.00 48.00
C SER A 18 -19.61 -3.86 46.55
N ASP A 19 -18.67 -3.86 45.61
CA ASP A 19 -18.86 -3.77 44.16
C ASP A 19 -19.67 -4.99 43.68
N SER A 20 -20.99 -4.87 43.75
CA SER A 20 -21.90 -5.98 43.55
C SER A 20 -22.95 -5.59 42.52
N ILE A 21 -22.78 -6.11 41.31
CA ILE A 21 -23.73 -5.90 40.23
C ILE A 21 -25.00 -6.67 40.56
N GLN A 22 -26.11 -5.97 40.66
CA GLN A 22 -27.44 -6.55 40.85
C GLN A 22 -28.11 -6.70 39.49
N LYS A 23 -28.86 -7.79 39.33
CA LYS A 23 -29.75 -8.02 38.18
C LYS A 23 -31.18 -7.84 38.63
N TRP A 24 -31.97 -7.05 37.89
CA TRP A 24 -33.41 -6.94 38.14
C TRP A 24 -34.24 -6.89 36.86
N THR A 25 -35.53 -7.17 36.99
CA THR A 25 -36.51 -7.05 35.90
C THR A 25 -37.50 -5.93 36.25
N ASP A 26 -37.74 -5.03 35.31
CA ASP A 26 -38.69 -3.94 35.49
C ASP A 26 -40.15 -4.33 35.18
N ALA A 27 -41.09 -3.39 35.33
CA ALA A 27 -42.51 -3.63 35.09
C ALA A 27 -42.85 -3.93 33.62
N SER A 28 -41.97 -3.58 32.68
CA SER A 28 -42.12 -3.88 31.25
C SER A 28 -41.54 -5.25 30.86
N GLY A 29 -40.87 -5.93 31.80
CA GLY A 29 -40.19 -7.21 31.56
C GLY A 29 -38.75 -7.07 31.07
N GLN A 30 -38.17 -5.87 31.05
CA GLN A 30 -36.77 -5.66 30.64
C GLN A 30 -35.81 -5.97 31.79
N ILE A 31 -34.70 -6.64 31.45
CA ILE A 31 -33.63 -7.00 32.40
C ILE A 31 -32.58 -5.89 32.44
N HIS A 32 -32.24 -5.46 33.65
CA HIS A 32 -31.25 -4.43 33.94
C HIS A 32 -30.14 -4.96 34.86
N TYR A 33 -28.98 -4.33 34.79
CA TYR A 33 -27.80 -4.63 35.61
C TYR A 33 -27.23 -3.34 36.20
N GLY A 34 -26.87 -3.33 37.49
CA GLY A 34 -26.25 -2.17 38.13
C GLY A 34 -26.29 -2.23 39.66
N ASP A 35 -25.93 -1.13 40.31
CA ASP A 35 -25.69 -1.13 41.76
C ASP A 35 -26.96 -1.02 42.60
N THR A 36 -27.98 -0.32 42.10
CA THR A 36 -29.22 -0.04 42.86
C THR A 36 -30.46 -0.30 41.99
N PRO A 37 -31.23 -1.37 42.26
CA PRO A 37 -32.51 -1.56 41.61
C PRO A 37 -33.54 -0.52 42.07
N PRO A 38 -34.49 -0.10 41.22
CA PRO A 38 -35.62 0.72 41.63
C PRO A 38 -36.52 -0.07 42.59
N SER A 39 -37.18 0.62 43.52
CA SER A 39 -38.06 -0.01 44.53
C SER A 39 -39.24 -0.78 43.94
N THR A 40 -39.58 -0.52 42.68
CA THR A 40 -40.66 -1.18 41.93
C THR A 40 -40.21 -2.45 41.18
N ALA A 41 -38.93 -2.86 41.31
CA ALA A 41 -38.42 -4.05 40.64
C ALA A 41 -39.00 -5.34 41.24
N SER A 42 -39.40 -6.28 40.38
CA SER A 42 -40.14 -7.49 40.77
C SER A 42 -39.26 -8.66 41.20
N ILE A 43 -38.02 -8.73 40.69
CA ILE A 43 -37.05 -9.80 40.98
C ILE A 43 -35.68 -9.15 41.11
N GLN A 44 -34.96 -9.45 42.20
CA GLN A 44 -33.62 -8.93 42.47
C GLN A 44 -32.67 -10.11 42.74
N GLN A 45 -31.58 -10.19 41.98
CA GLN A 45 -30.54 -11.21 42.18
C GLN A 45 -29.18 -10.52 42.27
N ARG A 46 -28.45 -10.82 43.36
CA ARG A 46 -27.04 -10.43 43.52
C ARG A 46 -26.18 -11.31 42.62
N ILE A 47 -25.32 -10.70 41.82
CA ILE A 47 -24.29 -11.42 41.06
C ILE A 47 -23.02 -11.41 41.88
N GLU A 48 -22.50 -12.59 42.20
CA GLU A 48 -21.17 -12.74 42.79
C GLU A 48 -20.14 -12.81 41.67
N ILE A 49 -19.25 -11.82 41.60
CA ILE A 49 -18.12 -11.84 40.68
C ILE A 49 -16.94 -12.44 41.45
N HIS A 50 -16.57 -13.66 41.09
CA HIS A 50 -15.35 -14.27 41.60
C HIS A 50 -14.18 -13.88 40.69
N SER A 51 -13.10 -13.35 41.28
CA SER A 51 -11.83 -13.19 40.59
C SER A 51 -11.20 -14.56 40.34
N ASN A 52 -11.53 -15.18 39.21
CA ASN A 52 -11.02 -16.48 38.78
C ASN A 52 -9.81 -16.34 37.85
N PHE A 53 -8.97 -15.32 38.08
CA PHE A 53 -7.79 -15.08 37.27
C PHE A 53 -6.84 -16.28 37.33
N ASP A 54 -6.62 -16.91 36.17
CA ASP A 54 -5.64 -17.96 36.00
C ASP A 54 -4.35 -17.37 35.44
N GLU A 55 -3.39 -17.16 36.34
CA GLU A 55 -2.07 -16.62 36.02
C GLU A 55 -1.30 -17.51 35.03
N SER A 56 -1.44 -18.83 35.13
CA SER A 56 -0.75 -19.77 34.25
C SER A 56 -1.26 -19.68 32.82
N ALA A 57 -2.58 -19.64 32.64
CA ALA A 57 -3.21 -19.46 31.34
C ALA A 57 -2.84 -18.10 30.72
N TYR A 58 -2.73 -17.05 31.52
CA TYR A 58 -2.29 -15.72 31.08
C TYR A 58 -0.86 -15.73 30.56
N GLU A 59 0.09 -16.28 31.33
CA GLU A 59 1.50 -16.37 30.95
C GLU A 59 1.71 -17.24 29.70
N GLU A 60 0.99 -18.35 29.57
CA GLU A 60 1.00 -19.17 28.35
C GLU A 60 0.46 -18.41 27.14
N ALA A 61 -0.63 -17.65 27.31
CA ALA A 61 -1.16 -16.81 26.25
C ALA A 61 -0.15 -15.72 25.82
N MET A 62 0.53 -15.08 26.78
CA MET A 62 1.58 -14.10 26.48
C MET A 62 2.74 -14.71 25.70
N LYS A 63 3.22 -15.89 26.08
CA LYS A 63 4.30 -16.61 25.38
C LYS A 63 3.91 -17.00 23.96
N ARG A 64 2.69 -17.48 23.75
CA ARG A 64 2.19 -17.77 22.40
C ARG A 64 2.09 -16.51 21.54
N ASN A 65 1.64 -15.41 22.14
CA ASN A 65 1.49 -14.15 21.44
C ASN A 65 2.85 -13.57 21.03
N SER A 66 3.86 -13.60 21.91
CA SER A 66 5.20 -13.13 21.58
C SER A 66 5.85 -13.96 20.46
N ALA A 67 5.66 -15.28 20.45
CA ALA A 67 6.09 -16.14 19.35
C ALA A 67 5.41 -15.78 18.02
N LEU A 68 4.10 -15.51 18.06
CA LEU A 68 3.33 -15.09 16.89
C LEU A 68 3.80 -13.75 16.33
N TYR A 69 4.11 -12.77 17.19
CA TYR A 69 4.68 -11.50 16.73
C TYR A 69 6.02 -11.66 16.01
N GLU A 70 6.91 -12.51 16.52
CA GLU A 70 8.17 -12.78 15.84
C GLU A 70 7.98 -13.50 14.51
N GLU A 71 7.03 -14.44 14.43
CA GLU A 71 6.69 -15.11 13.16
C GLU A 71 6.17 -14.12 12.11
N VAL A 72 5.20 -13.27 12.49
CA VAL A 72 4.67 -12.21 11.61
C VAL A 72 5.79 -11.30 11.11
N ARG A 73 6.69 -10.90 12.00
CA ARG A 73 7.85 -10.06 11.63
C ARG A 73 8.76 -10.73 10.60
N GLN A 74 8.98 -12.04 10.72
CA GLN A 74 9.78 -12.78 9.73
C GLN A 74 9.05 -12.92 8.39
N ILE A 75 7.73 -13.11 8.41
CA ILE A 75 6.90 -13.16 7.19
C ILE A 75 6.98 -11.82 6.46
N GLU A 76 6.71 -10.72 7.14
CA GLU A 76 6.78 -9.36 6.56
C GLU A 76 8.15 -9.08 5.95
N LYS A 77 9.23 -9.49 6.62
CA LYS A 77 10.59 -9.33 6.11
C LYS A 77 10.79 -10.13 4.81
N ARG A 78 10.37 -11.39 4.78
CA ARG A 78 10.49 -12.26 3.58
C ARG A 78 9.68 -11.69 2.42
N GLU A 79 8.45 -11.25 2.67
CA GLU A 79 7.60 -10.65 1.64
C GLU A 79 8.22 -9.36 1.08
N LYS A 80 8.77 -8.51 1.95
CA LYS A 80 9.47 -7.29 1.53
C LYS A 80 10.71 -7.58 0.68
N ASP A 81 11.48 -8.62 1.03
CA ASP A 81 12.67 -9.01 0.27
C ASP A 81 12.29 -9.64 -1.08
N GLN A 82 11.21 -10.43 -1.12
CA GLN A 82 10.64 -10.95 -2.36
C GLN A 82 10.14 -9.82 -3.26
N ALA A 83 9.41 -8.84 -2.71
CA ALA A 83 8.92 -7.68 -3.45
C ALA A 83 10.07 -6.86 -4.05
N ARG A 84 11.12 -6.56 -3.27
CA ARG A 84 12.33 -5.87 -3.77
C ARG A 84 13.03 -6.65 -4.88
N THR A 85 13.10 -7.98 -4.75
CA THR A 85 13.71 -8.83 -5.78
C THR A 85 12.87 -8.85 -7.06
N ALA A 86 11.54 -8.91 -6.94
CA ALA A 86 10.63 -8.87 -8.07
C ALA A 86 10.70 -7.51 -8.80
N GLU A 87 10.72 -6.40 -8.04
CA GLU A 87 10.86 -5.05 -8.57
C GLU A 87 12.18 -4.88 -9.34
N LYS A 88 13.30 -5.33 -8.76
CA LYS A 88 14.59 -5.29 -9.44
C LYS A 88 14.60 -6.09 -10.74
N ARG A 89 14.01 -7.29 -10.74
CA ARG A 89 13.88 -8.12 -11.96
C ARG A 89 13.03 -7.41 -13.02
N LEU A 90 11.97 -6.71 -12.61
CA LEU A 90 11.13 -5.95 -13.52
C LEU A 90 11.89 -4.76 -14.13
N ASP A 91 12.62 -3.99 -13.31
CA ASP A 91 13.46 -2.88 -13.78
C ASP A 91 14.54 -3.35 -14.77
N ASP A 92 15.24 -4.45 -14.45
CA ASP A 92 16.22 -5.06 -15.35
C ASP A 92 15.57 -5.50 -16.68
N TYR A 93 14.37 -6.07 -16.62
CA TYR A 93 13.60 -6.46 -17.79
C TYR A 93 13.22 -5.24 -18.65
N LEU A 94 12.70 -4.17 -18.05
CA LEU A 94 12.34 -2.93 -18.74
C LEU A 94 13.56 -2.28 -19.40
N LYS A 95 14.70 -2.23 -18.71
CA LYS A 95 15.97 -1.76 -19.28
C LYS A 95 16.40 -2.61 -20.48
N SER A 96 16.22 -3.93 -20.41
CA SER A 96 16.55 -4.82 -21.53
C SER A 96 15.65 -4.56 -22.76
N LEU A 97 14.37 -4.27 -22.55
CA LEU A 97 13.43 -3.93 -23.61
C LEU A 97 13.79 -2.59 -24.26
N ASP A 98 14.10 -1.57 -23.48
CA ASP A 98 14.53 -0.26 -23.99
C ASP A 98 15.81 -0.39 -24.84
N ARG A 99 16.79 -1.17 -24.38
CA ARG A 99 18.01 -1.45 -25.18
C ARG A 99 17.67 -2.11 -26.51
N LYS A 100 16.85 -3.17 -26.52
CA LYS A 100 16.42 -3.85 -27.74
C LYS A 100 15.67 -2.92 -28.68
N ASN A 101 14.81 -2.05 -28.14
CA ASN A 101 14.07 -1.09 -28.94
C ASN A 101 15.01 -0.07 -29.59
N ARG A 102 15.96 0.48 -28.82
CA ARG A 102 16.99 1.40 -29.35
C ARG A 102 17.85 0.75 -30.43
N GLU A 103 18.22 -0.51 -30.27
CA GLU A 103 18.97 -1.26 -31.30
C GLU A 103 18.14 -1.46 -32.58
N SER A 104 16.87 -1.82 -32.43
CA SER A 104 15.92 -1.94 -33.55
C SER A 104 15.81 -0.61 -34.31
N GLU A 105 15.61 0.50 -33.60
CA GLU A 105 15.51 1.83 -34.21
C GLU A 105 16.83 2.26 -34.90
N ARG A 106 17.98 1.99 -34.28
CA ARG A 106 19.29 2.22 -34.92
C ARG A 106 19.45 1.39 -36.20
N SER A 107 19.00 0.14 -36.20
CA SER A 107 19.05 -0.74 -37.37
C SER A 107 18.16 -0.22 -38.50
N LYS A 108 16.91 0.19 -38.19
CA LYS A 108 15.99 0.82 -39.13
C LYS A 108 16.59 2.10 -39.71
N ALA A 109 17.13 2.97 -38.87
CA ALA A 109 17.77 4.22 -39.30
C ALA A 109 18.98 3.97 -40.22
N LYS A 110 19.83 2.98 -39.92
CA LYS A 110 20.95 2.58 -40.80
C LYS A 110 20.45 2.08 -42.16
N LYS A 111 19.42 1.24 -42.19
CA LYS A 111 18.79 0.77 -43.44
C LYS A 111 18.23 1.94 -44.25
N HIS A 112 17.55 2.88 -43.60
CA HIS A 112 17.03 4.07 -44.26
C HIS A 112 18.16 4.92 -44.87
N ARG A 113 19.21 5.24 -44.09
CA ARG A 113 20.38 5.99 -44.57
C ARG A 113 21.09 5.29 -45.72
N SER A 114 21.21 3.96 -45.69
CA SER A 114 21.79 3.17 -46.77
C SER A 114 20.98 3.28 -48.06
N ARG A 115 19.66 3.10 -47.98
CA ARG A 115 18.74 3.27 -49.12
C ARG A 115 18.81 4.68 -49.70
N GLU A 116 18.86 5.70 -48.85
CA GLU A 116 18.94 7.09 -49.27
C GLU A 116 20.28 7.40 -49.98
N ARG A 117 21.39 6.87 -49.47
CA ARG A 117 22.70 6.98 -50.13
C ARG A 117 22.68 6.33 -51.51
N GLU A 118 22.04 5.17 -51.65
CA GLU A 118 21.94 4.49 -52.94
C GLU A 118 21.06 5.26 -53.92
N ARG A 119 19.90 5.76 -53.48
CA ARG A 119 19.06 6.66 -54.28
C ARG A 119 19.83 7.87 -54.78
N ASN A 120 20.61 8.51 -53.91
CA ASN A 120 21.46 9.65 -54.26
C ASN A 120 22.58 9.27 -55.24
N ARG A 121 23.20 8.09 -55.08
CA ARG A 121 24.20 7.60 -56.06
C ARG A 121 23.58 7.40 -57.43
N VAL A 122 22.43 6.75 -57.50
CA VAL A 122 21.71 6.51 -58.75
C VAL A 122 21.28 7.83 -59.40
N SER A 123 20.75 8.79 -58.62
CA SER A 123 20.32 10.09 -59.15
C SER A 123 21.50 10.90 -59.71
N ILE A 124 22.66 10.89 -59.05
CA ILE A 124 23.88 11.53 -59.55
C ILE A 124 24.36 10.87 -60.85
N LYS A 125 24.39 9.53 -60.92
CA LYS A 125 24.76 8.79 -62.14
C LYS A 125 23.84 9.16 -63.30
N LEU A 126 22.53 9.18 -63.07
CA LEU A 126 21.54 9.55 -64.09
C LEU A 126 21.69 10.99 -64.56
N ARG A 127 22.03 11.92 -63.66
CA ARG A 127 22.27 13.33 -64.01
C ARG A 127 23.54 13.50 -64.84
N ARG A 128 24.58 12.72 -64.56
CA ARG A 128 25.85 12.72 -65.32
C ARG A 128 25.73 12.05 -66.69
N SER A 129 24.89 11.03 -66.83
CA SER A 129 24.68 10.33 -68.10
C SER A 129 23.72 11.05 -69.05
N LYS A 130 22.96 12.05 -68.58
CA LYS A 130 22.17 12.90 -69.47
C LYS A 130 23.13 13.77 -70.30
N PRO A 131 23.18 13.62 -71.64
CA PRO A 131 23.98 14.51 -72.47
C PRO A 131 23.49 15.94 -72.23
N SER A 132 24.43 16.87 -72.04
CA SER A 132 24.08 18.28 -72.08
C SER A 132 23.42 18.50 -73.45
N ARG A 133 22.17 18.96 -73.46
CA ARG A 133 21.62 19.55 -74.68
C ARG A 133 22.51 20.75 -74.96
N ALA A 134 23.51 20.53 -75.80
CA ALA A 134 24.31 21.57 -76.38
C ALA A 134 23.32 22.61 -76.92
N ARG A 135 23.49 23.84 -76.47
CA ARG A 135 22.76 25.02 -76.92
C ARG A 135 23.14 25.26 -78.38
N THR A 136 22.57 24.45 -79.29
CA THR A 136 22.62 24.68 -80.73
C THR A 136 21.40 25.51 -81.10
N GLU A 137 21.48 26.81 -80.87
CA GLU A 137 20.73 27.78 -81.66
C GLU A 137 21.72 28.61 -82.46
N LYS A 138 22.12 28.05 -83.61
CA LYS A 138 22.67 28.82 -84.72
C LYS A 138 21.48 29.36 -85.54
N LYS A 139 21.45 30.69 -85.68
CA LYS A 139 20.99 31.49 -86.84
C LYS A 139 19.64 31.17 -87.50
N LYS A 140 18.70 32.12 -87.41
CA LYS A 140 17.92 32.67 -88.54
C LYS A 140 17.73 34.17 -88.28
N SER A 141 18.59 35.05 -88.82
CA SER A 141 18.34 35.84 -90.03
C SER A 141 17.01 36.61 -90.02
N LEU A 142 17.05 37.90 -89.70
CA LEU A 142 16.15 38.90 -90.28
C LEU A 142 16.92 40.21 -90.44
N LYS A 143 17.44 40.43 -91.65
CA LYS A 143 17.61 41.76 -92.21
C LYS A 143 16.19 42.24 -92.57
N ILE A 144 15.79 43.39 -92.04
CA ILE A 144 14.72 44.20 -92.64
C ILE A 144 15.28 45.62 -92.75
N TYR A 145 14.98 46.20 -93.91
CA TYR A 145 15.45 47.45 -94.50
C TYR A 145 15.19 48.69 -93.65
#